data_AF-A0A1E3I7G3-F1
#
_entry.id   AF-A0A1E3I7G3-F1
#
_cell.length_a   1.000
_cell.length_b   1.000
_cell.length_c   1.000
_cell.angle_alpha   90.00
_cell.angle_beta   90.00
_cell.angle_gamma   90.00
#
_symmetry.space_group_name_H-M   'P 1'
#
loop_
_entity.id
_entity.type
_entity.pdbx_description
1 polymer ?
#
loop_
_entity_poly.entity_id
_entity_poly.type
_entity_poly.pdbx_seq_one_letter_code
_entity_poly.pdbx_strand_id
1 'polypeptide(L)'
;MAPFHPTRRELILVLVLTLLFGLLLHLDLPLRLTDSSPGFSNFSDEGRKGRGGERWLEDVETGVEFSKAAKIAGMAEAKVKWGEQGAHRTEVLAHAPGWTIFDDIYLFNGTWFIVTDNPSSIPLLRLMSSTGNEIWNDEESIRGREPTEKDMRIVFPSEAKRLWGHSASLVSGSTFLINDPSQFLDHYYHFAAELLLGLWRTYASLDPTISAQGVTHLPSPTRMMFPHVGAGRWNDYAKMNSFLSRAIFPSMSYEYQNDFLDRADTGRAFIFERVVFADRAAAFRGPEFKKTWRTASEAVTLQASKFWWAPVRRNLIEFVGNGQGGELEMGDVGLGVGVEVPDIEEDIEALEAEEGALEEEKEELREKIIKEKQAQAGTPVITYVSRQDWGRRMLLKESHESLVHELRELEKKYGWEVNIVSMDKLSRDEQIRLSARTTIMMGVHGNGLTHLLWMNNQNPRATIIEFFYPGGFAEDYEFTSRALGMTHYGVWDDQTFTAPDTPQVAYPEGFQGNEIPLNGKVVADLLVQRLLVERPARSLEEEDVAQ
;
A
#
# COMPACT_ATOMS: atom_id res chain seq x y z
N MET A 1 -48.68 17.66 -13.26
CA MET A 1 -48.15 16.36 -13.70
C MET A 1 -49.32 15.53 -14.19
N ALA A 2 -49.33 15.09 -15.44
CA ALA A 2 -50.39 14.23 -15.97
C ALA A 2 -50.30 12.84 -15.32
N PRO A 3 -51.43 12.18 -14.98
CA PRO A 3 -51.40 10.87 -14.35
C PRO A 3 -50.96 9.81 -15.36
N PHE A 4 -49.87 9.12 -15.04
CA PHE A 4 -49.30 8.03 -15.82
C PHE A 4 -50.18 6.78 -15.66
N HIS A 5 -51.17 6.61 -16.55
CA HIS A 5 -51.95 5.38 -16.60
C HIS A 5 -51.31 4.43 -17.63
N PRO A 6 -50.85 3.25 -17.22
CA PRO A 6 -50.26 2.29 -18.14
C PRO A 6 -51.29 1.88 -19.20
N THR A 7 -50.83 1.87 -20.45
CA THR A 7 -51.65 1.50 -21.60
C THR A 7 -51.94 -0.01 -21.59
N ARG A 8 -53.01 -0.43 -22.26
CA ARG A 8 -53.34 -1.87 -22.38
C ARG A 8 -52.20 -2.70 -22.96
N ARG A 9 -51.34 -2.11 -23.81
CA ARG A 9 -50.15 -2.77 -24.35
C ARG A 9 -49.11 -3.04 -23.27
N GLU A 10 -48.83 -2.08 -22.39
CA GLU A 10 -47.84 -2.22 -21.32
C GLU A 10 -48.28 -3.27 -20.30
N LEU A 11 -49.58 -3.32 -19.97
CA LEU A 11 -50.15 -4.37 -19.12
C LEU A 11 -49.99 -5.77 -19.72
N ILE A 12 -50.25 -5.93 -21.02
CA ILE A 12 -50.06 -7.22 -21.71
C ILE A 12 -48.57 -7.61 -21.72
N LEU A 13 -47.68 -6.65 -21.94
CA LEU A 13 -46.24 -6.90 -22.03
C LEU A 13 -45.66 -7.35 -20.67
N VAL A 14 -46.07 -6.71 -19.58
CA VAL A 14 -45.72 -7.15 -18.22
C VAL A 14 -46.27 -8.54 -17.94
N LEU A 15 -47.50 -8.84 -18.35
CA LEU A 15 -48.14 -10.14 -18.11
C LEU A 15 -47.42 -11.26 -18.89
N VAL A 16 -47.03 -11.01 -20.15
CA VAL A 16 -46.24 -11.94 -20.96
C VAL A 16 -44.85 -12.18 -20.38
N LEU A 17 -44.14 -11.12 -19.95
CA LEU A 17 -42.82 -11.25 -19.34
C LEU A 17 -42.87 -12.02 -18.01
N THR A 18 -43.90 -11.77 -17.19
CA THR A 18 -44.09 -12.48 -15.92
C THR A 18 -44.38 -13.97 -16.17
N LEU A 19 -45.14 -14.28 -17.21
CA LEU A 19 -45.49 -15.65 -17.57
C LEU A 19 -44.31 -16.41 -18.18
N LEU A 20 -43.47 -15.75 -18.98
CA LEU A 20 -42.21 -16.31 -19.50
C LEU A 20 -41.19 -16.55 -18.39
N PHE A 21 -41.08 -15.63 -17.42
CA PHE A 21 -40.20 -15.79 -16.27
C PHE A 21 -40.65 -16.95 -15.35
N GLY A 22 -41.97 -17.09 -15.15
CA GLY A 22 -42.53 -18.25 -14.43
C GLY A 22 -42.28 -19.59 -15.14
N LEU A 23 -42.34 -19.61 -16.49
CA LEU A 23 -42.03 -20.80 -17.29
C LEU A 23 -40.54 -21.18 -17.24
N LEU A 24 -39.65 -20.20 -17.22
CA LEU A 24 -38.20 -20.42 -17.06
C LEU A 24 -37.83 -20.96 -15.68
N LEU A 25 -38.56 -20.56 -14.64
CA LEU A 25 -38.36 -21.05 -13.26
C LEU A 25 -39.00 -22.42 -12.98
N HIS A 26 -39.78 -22.99 -13.91
CA HIS A 26 -40.38 -24.33 -13.79
C HIS A 26 -39.74 -25.38 -14.70
N LEU A 27 -38.72 -25.01 -15.49
CA LEU A 27 -37.95 -25.95 -16.30
C LEU A 27 -36.74 -26.47 -15.50
N ASP A 28 -36.99 -27.37 -14.56
CA ASP A 28 -35.96 -28.28 -14.04
C ASP A 28 -35.58 -29.27 -15.15
N LEU A 29 -34.54 -28.92 -15.92
CA LEU A 29 -33.90 -29.80 -16.91
C LEU A 29 -32.68 -30.49 -16.27
N PRO A 30 -32.75 -31.79 -15.93
CA PRO A 30 -31.58 -32.53 -15.48
C PRO A 30 -30.73 -32.91 -16.70
N LEU A 31 -29.63 -32.18 -16.92
CA LEU A 31 -28.57 -32.63 -17.84
C LEU A 31 -27.80 -33.78 -17.18
N ARG A 32 -28.24 -35.01 -17.48
CA ARG A 32 -27.49 -36.25 -17.28
C ARG A 32 -26.26 -36.25 -18.19
N LEU A 33 -25.08 -36.15 -17.61
CA LEU A 33 -23.84 -36.66 -18.22
C LEU A 33 -23.52 -38.02 -17.58
N THR A 34 -23.20 -38.95 -18.46
CA THR A 34 -23.24 -40.40 -18.32
C THR A 34 -22.20 -40.98 -17.35
N ASP A 35 -22.67 -41.91 -16.51
CA ASP A 35 -21.87 -42.87 -15.76
C ASP A 35 -20.98 -43.72 -16.68
N SER A 36 -19.72 -43.89 -16.27
CA SER A 36 -18.95 -45.09 -16.57
C SER A 36 -18.34 -45.63 -15.28
N SER A 37 -18.81 -46.81 -14.90
CA SER A 37 -18.22 -47.76 -13.96
C SER A 37 -18.21 -49.10 -14.71
N PRO A 38 -17.22 -50.00 -14.53
CA PRO A 38 -17.03 -50.66 -13.23
C PRO A 38 -15.59 -51.13 -12.92
N GLY A 39 -15.34 -51.52 -11.66
CA GLY A 39 -14.19 -52.38 -11.36
C GLY A 39 -13.72 -52.44 -9.90
N PHE A 40 -14.61 -52.72 -8.94
CA PHE A 40 -14.15 -53.24 -7.65
C PHE A 40 -13.70 -54.70 -7.83
N SER A 41 -12.42 -54.96 -7.63
CA SER A 41 -11.90 -56.30 -7.34
C SER A 41 -11.21 -56.28 -5.99
N ASN A 42 -11.76 -57.06 -5.06
CA ASN A 42 -11.10 -57.41 -3.81
C ASN A 42 -9.95 -58.37 -4.14
N PHE A 43 -8.72 -57.98 -3.80
CA PHE A 43 -7.64 -58.92 -3.59
C PHE A 43 -7.05 -58.66 -2.21
N SER A 44 -7.22 -59.64 -1.34
CA SER A 44 -6.45 -59.78 -0.11
C SER A 44 -5.08 -60.31 -0.51
N ASP A 45 -4.01 -59.71 0.01
CA ASP A 45 -2.78 -60.46 0.27
C ASP A 45 -2.00 -59.83 1.43
N GLU A 46 -1.54 -60.71 2.30
CA GLU A 46 -0.76 -60.42 3.48
C GLU A 46 0.68 -60.02 3.12
N GLY A 47 1.26 -59.13 3.92
CA GLY A 47 2.67 -59.19 4.29
C GLY A 47 3.73 -58.93 3.22
N ARG A 48 4.19 -57.68 3.10
CA ARG A 48 5.63 -57.42 2.94
C ARG A 48 6.05 -56.03 3.42
N LYS A 49 6.97 -56.02 4.40
CA LYS A 49 7.68 -54.86 4.94
C LYS A 49 8.35 -54.07 3.80
N GLY A 50 8.05 -52.77 3.72
CA GLY A 50 8.81 -51.77 2.99
C GLY A 50 8.96 -50.53 3.86
N ARG A 51 10.18 -50.27 4.34
CA ARG A 51 10.58 -49.01 5.00
C ARG A 51 10.31 -47.84 4.07
N GLY A 52 9.64 -46.80 4.57
CA GLY A 52 9.66 -45.48 3.92
C GLY A 52 8.51 -44.58 4.36
N GLY A 53 8.84 -43.55 5.15
CA GLY A 53 8.18 -42.26 5.01
C GLY A 53 7.05 -41.91 5.99
N GLU A 54 7.31 -41.88 7.29
CA GLU A 54 6.60 -40.97 8.21
C GLU A 54 7.59 -40.43 9.25
N ARG A 55 8.30 -39.35 8.88
CA ARG A 55 8.93 -38.42 9.81
C ARG A 55 8.77 -37.03 9.19
N TRP A 56 7.55 -36.52 9.24
CA TRP A 56 7.30 -35.10 9.01
C TRP A 56 7.79 -34.34 10.24
N LEU A 57 9.01 -33.82 10.09
CA LEU A 57 9.56 -32.61 10.70
C LEU A 57 9.08 -32.32 12.13
N GLU A 58 9.79 -32.94 13.08
CA GLU A 58 10.02 -32.33 14.39
C GLU A 58 10.66 -30.96 14.18
N ASP A 59 10.06 -29.98 14.87
CA ASP A 59 10.57 -28.67 15.26
C ASP A 59 12.06 -28.45 14.96
N VAL A 60 12.33 -27.71 13.87
CA VAL A 60 13.49 -26.84 13.88
C VAL A 60 13.06 -25.65 14.75
N GLU A 61 13.64 -25.52 15.94
CA GLU A 61 13.55 -24.32 16.79
C GLU A 61 14.18 -23.13 16.06
N THR A 62 13.56 -22.64 14.99
CA THR A 62 13.63 -21.22 14.67
C THR A 62 12.73 -20.58 15.72
N GLY A 63 13.29 -19.79 16.64
CA GLY A 63 12.56 -19.09 17.70
C GLY A 63 11.55 -18.03 17.19
N VAL A 64 10.92 -18.28 16.05
CA VAL A 64 9.89 -17.49 15.41
C VAL A 64 8.57 -18.17 15.77
N GLU A 65 7.86 -17.61 16.75
CA GLU A 65 6.48 -18.02 17.01
C GLU A 65 5.65 -17.80 15.72
N PHE A 66 5.03 -18.87 15.22
CA PHE A 66 4.10 -18.75 14.09
C PHE A 66 2.99 -17.76 14.44
N SER A 67 2.69 -16.84 13.51
CA SER A 67 1.65 -15.83 13.71
C SER A 67 0.33 -16.48 14.12
N LYS A 68 -0.18 -16.15 15.32
CA LYS A 68 -1.48 -16.58 15.87
C LYS A 68 -2.59 -16.57 14.80
N ALA A 69 -2.66 -15.46 14.05
CA ALA A 69 -3.63 -15.19 12.99
C ALA A 69 -3.49 -16.01 11.68
N ALA A 70 -2.55 -16.96 11.58
CA ALA A 70 -2.32 -17.70 10.33
C ALA A 70 -3.38 -18.77 10.04
N LYS A 71 -4.10 -19.24 11.07
CA LYS A 71 -5.13 -20.28 10.93
C LYS A 71 -6.52 -19.66 11.09
N ILE A 72 -7.41 -19.88 10.12
CA ILE A 72 -8.83 -19.55 10.27
C ILE A 72 -9.43 -20.50 11.30
N ALA A 73 -10.03 -19.94 12.35
CA ALA A 73 -10.63 -20.72 13.43
C ALA A 73 -11.77 -21.60 12.90
N GLY A 74 -11.79 -22.86 13.33
CA GLY A 74 -12.89 -23.78 13.02
C GLY A 74 -14.15 -23.47 13.82
N MET A 75 -15.29 -24.07 13.46
CA MET A 75 -16.57 -23.86 14.18
C MET A 75 -16.51 -24.24 15.68
N ALA A 76 -15.64 -25.18 16.05
CA ALA A 76 -15.41 -25.56 17.45
C ALA A 76 -14.69 -24.45 18.25
N GLU A 77 -13.94 -23.60 17.57
CA GLU A 77 -13.10 -22.52 18.12
C GLU A 77 -13.81 -21.14 18.07
N ALA A 78 -15.09 -21.10 17.66
CA ALA A 78 -15.86 -19.85 17.48
C ALA A 78 -16.06 -19.03 18.78
N LYS A 79 -15.72 -19.59 19.94
CA LYS A 79 -15.77 -18.90 21.23
C LYS A 79 -14.49 -19.16 22.02
N VAL A 80 -13.89 -18.08 22.50
CA VAL A 80 -12.85 -18.14 23.53
C VAL A 80 -13.53 -18.22 24.88
N LYS A 81 -13.16 -19.22 25.68
CA LYS A 81 -13.70 -19.44 27.03
C LYS A 81 -12.54 -19.44 28.02
N TRP A 82 -12.77 -18.91 29.21
CA TRP A 82 -11.77 -18.85 30.26
C TRP A 82 -12.31 -19.26 31.63
N GLY A 83 -11.43 -19.89 32.40
CA GLY A 83 -11.69 -20.35 33.76
C GLY A 83 -11.39 -19.26 34.80
N GLU A 84 -10.67 -19.63 35.86
CA GLU A 84 -10.35 -18.73 36.97
C GLU A 84 -9.37 -17.62 36.60
N GLN A 85 -8.50 -17.86 35.61
CA GLN A 85 -7.48 -16.90 35.14
C GLN A 85 -8.06 -15.65 34.48
N GLY A 86 -9.37 -15.63 34.21
CA GLY A 86 -10.08 -14.47 33.65
C GLY A 86 -9.92 -14.32 32.14
N ALA A 87 -10.47 -13.23 31.59
CA ALA A 87 -10.34 -12.89 30.18
C ALA A 87 -8.86 -12.83 29.75
N HIS A 88 -8.61 -13.12 28.48
CA HIS A 88 -7.27 -12.98 27.91
C HIS A 88 -6.82 -11.53 28.02
N ARG A 89 -5.51 -11.33 28.16
CA ARG A 89 -4.93 -9.99 28.22
C ARG A 89 -4.69 -9.52 26.80
N THR A 90 -5.02 -8.27 26.55
CA THR A 90 -4.70 -7.59 25.30
C THR A 90 -3.22 -7.23 25.32
N GLU A 91 -2.50 -7.61 24.27
CA GLU A 91 -1.11 -7.25 24.06
C GLU A 91 -1.00 -6.15 23.00
N VAL A 92 -0.17 -5.15 23.27
CA VAL A 92 0.17 -4.10 22.30
C VAL A 92 1.52 -4.47 21.70
N LEU A 93 1.52 -4.98 20.46
CA LEU A 93 2.74 -5.50 19.82
C LEU A 93 3.61 -4.40 19.22
N ALA A 94 2.97 -3.36 18.67
CA ALA A 94 3.63 -2.22 18.08
C ALA A 94 2.74 -0.98 18.21
N HIS A 95 3.36 0.19 18.41
CA HIS A 95 2.63 1.44 18.53
C HIS A 95 3.43 2.62 17.97
N ALA A 96 2.78 3.39 17.12
CA ALA A 96 3.06 4.79 16.81
C ALA A 96 1.75 5.59 16.90
N PRO A 97 1.78 6.92 17.07
CA PRO A 97 0.57 7.73 17.08
C PRO A 97 -0.36 7.44 15.88
N GLY A 98 -1.58 7.00 16.15
CA GLY A 98 -2.59 6.61 15.15
C GLY A 98 -2.42 5.23 14.52
N TRP A 99 -1.40 4.46 14.92
CA TRP A 99 -1.08 3.15 14.34
C TRP A 99 -0.70 2.18 15.46
N THR A 100 -1.61 1.27 15.80
CA THR A 100 -1.38 0.34 16.91
C THR A 100 -1.76 -1.09 16.52
N ILE A 101 -0.90 -2.05 16.87
CA ILE A 101 -1.21 -3.48 16.71
C ILE A 101 -1.61 -4.04 18.06
N PHE A 102 -2.81 -4.62 18.11
CA PHE A 102 -3.31 -5.33 19.27
C PHE A 102 -3.47 -6.81 18.96
N ASP A 103 -3.08 -7.67 19.91
CA ASP A 103 -3.57 -9.03 20.00
C ASP A 103 -4.60 -9.11 21.12
N ASP A 104 -5.67 -9.90 20.90
CA ASP A 104 -6.74 -10.15 21.89
C ASP A 104 -7.41 -8.85 22.42
N ILE A 105 -7.78 -7.93 21.51
CA ILE A 105 -8.59 -6.75 21.85
C ILE A 105 -10.09 -7.09 21.80
N TYR A 106 -10.87 -6.50 22.71
CA TYR A 106 -12.28 -6.81 22.86
C TYR A 106 -13.19 -5.70 22.31
N LEU A 107 -14.29 -6.08 21.69
CA LEU A 107 -15.39 -5.19 21.30
C LEU A 107 -16.65 -5.58 22.07
N PHE A 108 -17.26 -4.62 22.78
CA PHE A 108 -18.50 -4.83 23.50
C PHE A 108 -19.36 -3.56 23.48
N ASN A 109 -20.62 -3.68 23.06
CA ASN A 109 -21.55 -2.54 22.92
C ASN A 109 -20.98 -1.35 22.11
N GLY A 110 -20.18 -1.62 21.08
CA GLY A 110 -19.57 -0.58 20.24
C GLY A 110 -18.32 0.09 20.82
N THR A 111 -17.88 -0.31 22.02
CA THR A 111 -16.67 0.21 22.66
C THR A 111 -15.54 -0.81 22.58
N TRP A 112 -14.32 -0.34 22.29
CA TRP A 112 -13.10 -1.15 22.33
C TRP A 112 -12.56 -1.28 23.76
N PHE A 113 -12.12 -2.47 24.15
CA PHE A 113 -11.60 -2.75 25.48
C PHE A 113 -10.21 -3.39 25.40
N ILE A 114 -9.26 -2.78 26.10
CA ILE A 114 -7.93 -3.30 26.36
C ILE A 114 -7.97 -3.94 27.75
N VAL A 115 -7.80 -5.26 27.82
CA VAL A 115 -7.81 -6.00 29.08
C VAL A 115 -6.36 -6.18 29.53
N THR A 116 -5.96 -5.59 30.66
CA THR A 116 -4.57 -5.72 31.15
C THR A 116 -4.50 -5.66 32.66
N ASP A 117 -3.50 -6.33 33.24
CA ASP A 117 -3.15 -6.21 34.65
C ASP A 117 -2.23 -5.00 34.91
N ASN A 118 -1.63 -4.43 33.86
CA ASN A 118 -0.72 -3.29 33.93
C ASN A 118 -1.16 -2.15 32.99
N PRO A 119 -2.11 -1.28 33.40
CA PRO A 119 -2.54 -0.16 32.57
C PRO A 119 -1.41 0.82 32.19
N SER A 120 -0.34 0.88 32.99
CA SER A 120 0.76 1.82 32.76
C SER A 120 1.68 1.43 31.58
N SER A 121 1.63 0.17 31.12
CA SER A 121 2.37 -0.26 29.92
C SER A 121 1.62 0.05 28.62
N ILE A 122 0.35 0.45 28.70
CA ILE A 122 -0.45 0.75 27.51
C ILE A 122 -0.17 2.19 27.08
N PRO A 123 0.06 2.45 25.77
CA PRO A 123 0.17 3.81 25.27
C PRO A 123 -1.06 4.66 25.60
N LEU A 124 -0.88 5.99 25.62
CA LEU A 124 -1.99 6.89 25.90
C LEU A 124 -3.12 6.68 24.88
N LEU A 125 -4.37 6.51 25.36
CA LEU A 125 -5.53 6.25 24.49
C LEU A 125 -5.68 7.27 23.34
N ARG A 126 -5.41 8.56 23.62
CA ARG A 126 -5.45 9.63 22.61
C ARG A 126 -4.44 9.47 21.48
N LEU A 127 -3.36 8.71 21.70
CA LEU A 127 -2.38 8.38 20.66
C LEU A 127 -2.77 7.12 19.89
N MET A 128 -3.76 6.34 20.33
CA MET A 128 -4.20 5.11 19.65
C MET A 128 -5.54 5.28 18.93
N SER A 129 -6.44 6.11 19.46
CA SER A 129 -7.82 6.20 19.01
C SER A 129 -8.42 7.60 19.16
N SER A 130 -9.58 7.79 18.55
CA SER A 130 -10.41 8.98 18.55
C SER A 130 -11.89 8.59 18.46
N THR A 131 -12.78 9.58 18.49
CA THR A 131 -14.23 9.39 18.33
C THR A 131 -14.67 9.00 16.91
N GLY A 132 -13.76 9.02 15.92
CA GLY A 132 -14.10 8.80 14.51
C GLY A 132 -14.84 9.96 13.84
N ASN A 133 -14.92 11.12 14.51
CA ASN A 133 -15.54 12.32 13.96
C ASN A 133 -14.74 12.91 12.78
N GLU A 134 -15.42 13.64 11.90
CA GLU A 134 -14.79 14.39 10.81
C GLU A 134 -13.71 15.37 11.29
N ILE A 135 -12.73 15.59 10.44
CA ILE A 135 -11.54 16.38 10.75
C ILE A 135 -11.73 17.77 10.18
N TRP A 136 -12.09 18.68 11.08
CA TRP A 136 -12.12 20.12 10.85
C TRP A 136 -11.12 20.82 11.76
N ASN A 137 -10.66 22.00 11.33
CA ASN A 137 -9.58 22.75 11.98
C ASN A 137 -10.07 23.72 13.08
N ASP A 138 -11.37 23.79 13.33
CA ASP A 138 -11.92 24.60 14.42
C ASP A 138 -11.71 23.94 15.79
N GLU A 139 -11.65 24.74 16.85
CA GLU A 139 -11.36 24.27 18.20
C GLU A 139 -12.39 23.29 18.76
N GLU A 140 -13.65 23.37 18.32
CA GLU A 140 -14.70 22.46 18.76
C GLU A 140 -14.48 21.08 18.17
N SER A 141 -14.26 20.99 16.85
CA SER A 141 -13.96 19.74 16.16
C SER A 141 -12.63 19.11 16.59
N ILE A 142 -11.61 19.91 16.93
CA ILE A 142 -10.36 19.39 17.50
C ILE A 142 -10.61 18.72 18.85
N ARG A 143 -11.37 19.38 19.75
CA ARG A 143 -11.70 18.82 21.07
C ARG A 143 -12.66 17.64 20.98
N GLY A 144 -13.60 17.68 20.06
CA GLY A 144 -14.59 16.62 19.82
C GLY A 144 -14.00 15.32 19.26
N ARG A 145 -12.70 15.31 18.91
CA ARG A 145 -11.95 14.12 18.47
C ARG A 145 -11.14 13.46 19.59
N GLU A 146 -11.15 13.98 20.81
CA GLU A 146 -10.54 13.27 21.94
C GLU A 146 -11.35 12.01 22.29
N PRO A 147 -10.70 10.84 22.39
CA PRO A 147 -11.41 9.61 22.71
C PRO A 147 -11.98 9.68 24.13
N THR A 148 -13.13 9.04 24.29
CA THR A 148 -13.86 8.90 25.53
C THR A 148 -13.98 7.43 25.92
N GLU A 149 -14.56 7.16 27.09
CA GLU A 149 -14.88 5.79 27.51
C GLU A 149 -15.89 5.08 26.59
N LYS A 150 -16.54 5.78 25.66
CA LYS A 150 -17.40 5.15 24.65
C LYS A 150 -16.59 4.56 23.49
N ASP A 151 -15.39 5.08 23.25
CA ASP A 151 -14.56 4.73 22.10
C ASP A 151 -13.59 3.62 22.49
N MET A 152 -12.83 3.82 23.58
CA MET A 152 -11.85 2.85 24.06
C MET A 152 -11.67 2.91 25.59
N ARG A 153 -11.59 1.74 26.24
CA ARG A 153 -11.42 1.61 27.70
C ARG A 153 -10.32 0.62 28.05
N ILE A 154 -9.55 0.94 29.08
CA ILE A 154 -8.61 0.00 29.71
C ILE A 154 -9.28 -0.58 30.95
N VAL A 155 -9.36 -1.90 31.04
CA VAL A 155 -10.03 -2.60 32.15
C VAL A 155 -9.17 -3.73 32.69
N PHE A 156 -9.34 -4.04 33.97
CA PHE A 156 -8.73 -5.23 34.57
C PHE A 156 -9.51 -6.50 34.18
N PRO A 157 -8.87 -7.69 34.19
CA PRO A 157 -9.55 -8.95 33.91
C PRO A 157 -10.77 -9.22 34.81
N SER A 158 -10.76 -8.73 36.05
CA SER A 158 -11.88 -8.83 36.99
C SER A 158 -13.10 -8.02 36.52
N GLU A 159 -12.88 -6.83 35.95
CA GLU A 159 -13.94 -6.01 35.36
C GLU A 159 -14.45 -6.61 34.04
N ALA A 160 -13.55 -7.10 33.18
CA ALA A 160 -13.92 -7.85 31.97
C ALA A 160 -14.86 -9.02 32.29
N LYS A 161 -14.56 -9.79 33.33
CA LYS A 161 -15.41 -10.88 33.82
C LYS A 161 -16.79 -10.39 34.28
N ARG A 162 -16.88 -9.21 34.89
CA ARG A 162 -18.17 -8.60 35.28
C ARG A 162 -18.98 -8.16 34.06
N LEU A 163 -18.31 -7.66 33.01
CA LEU A 163 -18.97 -7.12 31.81
C LEU A 163 -19.53 -8.23 30.91
N TRP A 164 -18.74 -9.28 30.62
CA TRP A 164 -19.13 -10.31 29.64
C TRP A 164 -18.92 -11.76 30.10
N GLY A 165 -18.62 -11.98 31.38
CA GLY A 165 -18.61 -13.31 31.99
C GLY A 165 -17.39 -14.16 31.63
N HIS A 166 -17.63 -15.38 31.16
CA HIS A 166 -16.62 -16.44 30.99
C HIS A 166 -16.25 -16.74 29.53
N SER A 167 -16.77 -15.97 28.58
CA SER A 167 -16.48 -16.21 27.17
C SER A 167 -16.71 -14.98 26.31
N ALA A 168 -16.01 -14.90 25.17
CA ALA A 168 -16.27 -13.98 24.08
C ALA A 168 -16.34 -14.75 22.75
N SER A 169 -17.06 -14.20 21.77
CA SER A 169 -17.08 -14.73 20.41
C SER A 169 -15.77 -14.38 19.72
N LEU A 170 -15.09 -15.36 19.13
CA LEU A 170 -13.82 -15.15 18.46
C LEU A 170 -14.04 -14.54 17.07
N VAL A 171 -13.30 -13.46 16.78
CA VAL A 171 -13.09 -12.95 15.42
C VAL A 171 -11.65 -13.27 15.04
N SER A 172 -11.48 -14.38 14.32
CA SER A 172 -10.17 -14.91 13.96
C SER A 172 -9.56 -14.19 12.76
N GLY A 173 -8.23 -14.29 12.67
CA GLY A 173 -7.40 -13.68 11.64
C GLY A 173 -7.04 -12.22 11.93
N SER A 174 -6.25 -11.64 11.05
CA SER A 174 -5.84 -10.24 11.13
C SER A 174 -6.92 -9.30 10.58
N THR A 175 -7.20 -8.25 11.33
CA THR A 175 -8.17 -7.20 11.00
C THR A 175 -7.44 -5.89 10.79
N PHE A 176 -7.56 -5.30 9.60
CA PHE A 176 -7.21 -3.90 9.38
C PHE A 176 -8.43 -3.06 9.75
N LEU A 177 -8.36 -2.36 10.87
CA LEU A 177 -9.43 -1.51 11.36
C LEU A 177 -9.09 -0.06 11.04
N ILE A 178 -10.01 0.63 10.39
CA ILE A 178 -9.89 2.02 9.98
C ILE A 178 -10.93 2.83 10.73
N ASN A 179 -10.53 3.51 11.79
CA ASN A 179 -11.41 4.35 12.61
C ASN A 179 -11.67 5.72 11.97
N ASP A 180 -11.15 5.96 10.75
CA ASP A 180 -11.33 7.22 10.03
C ASP A 180 -12.79 7.43 9.57
N PRO A 181 -13.26 8.69 9.54
CA PRO A 181 -14.49 9.05 8.84
C PRO A 181 -14.30 8.98 7.32
N SER A 182 -15.41 9.00 6.57
CA SER A 182 -15.36 8.91 5.09
C SER A 182 -14.62 10.07 4.38
N GLN A 183 -14.39 11.20 5.07
CA GLN A 183 -13.92 12.48 4.53
C GLN A 183 -12.69 12.42 3.61
N PHE A 184 -11.76 11.49 3.84
CA PHE A 184 -10.53 11.35 3.04
C PHE A 184 -10.44 10.02 2.29
N LEU A 185 -11.28 9.05 2.63
CA LEU A 185 -11.11 7.67 2.18
C LEU A 185 -11.50 7.47 0.72
N ASP A 186 -12.37 8.33 0.16
CA ASP A 186 -12.79 8.31 -1.24
C ASP A 186 -11.79 8.99 -2.20
N HIS A 187 -10.55 9.19 -1.75
CA HIS A 187 -9.50 9.82 -2.54
C HIS A 187 -8.30 8.90 -2.70
N TYR A 188 -7.88 8.64 -3.93
CA TYR A 188 -6.84 7.64 -4.24
C TYR A 188 -5.54 7.85 -3.46
N TYR A 189 -5.03 9.09 -3.41
CA TYR A 189 -3.82 9.39 -2.66
C TYR A 189 -3.95 9.06 -1.16
N HIS A 190 -5.01 9.52 -0.52
CA HIS A 190 -5.22 9.32 0.92
C HIS A 190 -5.47 7.84 1.26
N PHE A 191 -6.11 7.09 0.36
CA PHE A 191 -6.30 5.66 0.54
C PHE A 191 -5.00 4.87 0.31
N ALA A 192 -4.28 5.10 -0.80
CA ALA A 192 -3.15 4.27 -1.18
C ALA A 192 -1.83 4.72 -0.51
N ALA A 193 -1.50 6.01 -0.57
CA ALA A 193 -0.21 6.54 -0.12
C ALA A 193 -0.20 6.91 1.38
N GLU A 194 -1.35 7.12 2.00
CA GLU A 194 -1.43 7.32 3.46
C GLU A 194 -1.97 6.07 4.17
N LEU A 195 -3.20 5.66 3.89
CA LEU A 195 -3.85 4.60 4.68
C LEU A 195 -3.26 3.21 4.42
N LEU A 196 -3.25 2.73 3.18
CA LEU A 196 -2.72 1.41 2.83
C LEU A 196 -1.23 1.31 3.13
N LEU A 197 -0.46 2.34 2.78
CA LEU A 197 0.95 2.44 3.11
C LEU A 197 1.18 2.35 4.62
N GLY A 198 0.45 3.13 5.42
CA GLY A 198 0.55 3.10 6.89
C GLY A 198 0.08 1.78 7.52
N LEU A 199 -1.04 1.21 7.05
CA LEU A 199 -1.56 -0.09 7.51
C LEU A 199 -0.54 -1.19 7.30
N TRP A 200 -0.03 -1.31 6.06
CA TRP A 200 0.94 -2.33 5.73
C TRP A 200 2.29 -2.08 6.40
N ARG A 201 2.76 -0.83 6.48
CA ARG A 201 3.99 -0.47 7.18
C ARG A 201 3.95 -0.82 8.66
N THR A 202 2.79 -0.61 9.29
CA THR A 202 2.54 -0.99 10.67
C THR A 202 2.56 -2.50 10.79
N TYR A 203 1.78 -3.23 9.98
CA TYR A 203 1.71 -4.69 10.06
C TYR A 203 3.04 -5.39 9.76
N ALA A 204 3.80 -4.88 8.79
CA ALA A 204 5.13 -5.34 8.42
C ALA A 204 6.16 -5.21 9.54
N SER A 205 5.90 -4.39 10.57
CA SER A 205 6.79 -4.32 11.75
C SER A 205 6.88 -5.62 12.54
N LEU A 206 5.89 -6.52 12.37
CA LEU A 206 5.89 -7.83 12.98
C LEU A 206 6.78 -8.85 12.26
N ASP A 207 7.28 -8.53 11.06
CA ASP A 207 8.15 -9.41 10.27
C ASP A 207 9.37 -8.64 9.74
N PRO A 208 10.48 -8.61 10.49
CA PRO A 208 11.72 -8.01 10.02
C PRO A 208 12.42 -8.84 8.93
N THR A 209 11.91 -10.04 8.60
CA THR A 209 12.54 -10.98 7.66
C THR A 209 11.98 -10.91 6.24
N ILE A 210 11.09 -9.94 5.94
CA ILE A 210 10.55 -9.74 4.59
C ILE A 210 11.71 -9.58 3.59
N SER A 211 11.70 -10.41 2.55
CA SER A 211 12.76 -10.47 1.54
C SER A 211 12.52 -9.51 0.36
N ALA A 212 13.57 -9.28 -0.43
CA ALA A 212 13.51 -8.54 -1.70
C ALA A 212 12.45 -9.08 -2.66
N GLN A 213 12.23 -10.40 -2.65
CA GLN A 213 11.23 -11.09 -3.46
C GLN A 213 9.81 -10.96 -2.91
N GLY A 214 9.60 -10.22 -1.82
CA GLY A 214 8.29 -10.04 -1.20
C GLY A 214 7.76 -11.27 -0.46
N VAL A 215 8.64 -12.22 -0.09
CA VAL A 215 8.25 -13.33 0.81
C VAL A 215 8.18 -12.82 2.24
N THR A 216 7.09 -13.16 2.94
CA THR A 216 6.80 -12.77 4.33
C THR A 216 6.14 -13.93 5.08
N HIS A 217 6.33 -13.97 6.39
CA HIS A 217 5.65 -14.90 7.31
C HIS A 217 4.31 -14.36 7.81
N LEU A 218 3.96 -13.11 7.49
CA LEU A 218 2.71 -12.50 7.90
C LEU A 218 1.53 -13.09 7.11
N PRO A 219 0.45 -13.52 7.79
CA PRO A 219 -0.75 -13.93 7.09
C PRO A 219 -1.43 -12.74 6.43
N SER A 220 -2.04 -12.97 5.27
CA SER A 220 -2.83 -11.96 4.57
C SER A 220 -3.97 -11.45 5.45
N PRO A 221 -4.27 -10.13 5.48
CA PRO A 221 -5.38 -9.59 6.25
C PRO A 221 -6.69 -10.28 5.88
N THR A 222 -7.37 -10.80 6.89
CA THR A 222 -8.64 -11.51 6.70
C THR A 222 -9.77 -10.54 6.41
N ARG A 223 -9.72 -9.33 7.01
CA ARG A 223 -10.77 -8.33 6.87
C ARG A 223 -10.26 -6.90 6.99
N MET A 224 -10.96 -6.01 6.33
CA MET A 224 -10.86 -4.56 6.46
C MET A 224 -12.17 -4.02 7.04
N MET A 225 -12.11 -3.34 8.19
CA MET A 225 -13.27 -2.87 8.94
C MET A 225 -13.32 -1.34 9.00
N PHE A 226 -14.48 -0.77 8.69
CA PHE A 226 -14.72 0.68 8.71
C PHE A 226 -15.93 1.01 9.61
N PRO A 227 -15.72 1.25 10.92
CA PRO A 227 -16.82 1.50 11.86
C PRO A 227 -17.67 2.74 11.56
N HIS A 228 -17.10 3.75 10.88
CA HIS A 228 -17.75 5.04 10.62
C HIS A 228 -18.06 5.31 9.15
N VAL A 229 -17.94 4.29 8.30
CA VAL A 229 -18.05 4.44 6.84
C VAL A 229 -19.10 3.50 6.30
N GLY A 230 -20.10 4.05 5.62
CA GLY A 230 -21.09 3.26 4.89
C GLY A 230 -20.48 2.53 3.68
N ALA A 231 -21.12 1.42 3.28
CA ALA A 231 -20.67 0.64 2.14
C ALA A 231 -20.45 1.50 0.89
N GLY A 232 -19.27 1.35 0.28
CA GLY A 232 -18.89 2.03 -0.95
C GLY A 232 -18.46 3.49 -0.82
N ARG A 233 -18.56 4.11 0.36
CA ARG A 233 -18.15 5.51 0.61
C ARG A 233 -16.65 5.75 0.66
N TRP A 234 -15.84 4.69 0.62
CA TRP A 234 -14.38 4.73 0.52
C TRP A 234 -13.88 4.56 -0.92
N ASN A 235 -14.77 4.29 -1.88
CA ASN A 235 -14.36 4.13 -3.26
C ASN A 235 -14.15 5.49 -3.91
N ASP A 236 -12.94 5.73 -4.40
CA ASP A 236 -12.66 6.89 -5.23
C ASP A 236 -13.44 6.88 -6.54
N TYR A 237 -13.44 8.03 -7.20
CA TYR A 237 -14.12 8.23 -8.48
C TYR A 237 -13.62 7.26 -9.57
N ALA A 238 -12.30 7.01 -9.62
CA ALA A 238 -11.68 6.12 -10.61
C ALA A 238 -11.73 4.63 -10.21
N LYS A 239 -12.30 4.30 -9.04
CA LYS A 239 -12.37 2.94 -8.48
C LYS A 239 -10.99 2.29 -8.38
N MET A 240 -9.96 3.08 -8.14
CA MET A 240 -8.61 2.60 -7.89
C MET A 240 -8.51 1.95 -6.51
N ASN A 241 -9.16 2.51 -5.48
CA ASN A 241 -9.12 2.00 -4.11
C ASN A 241 -9.59 0.53 -4.04
N SER A 242 -10.76 0.24 -4.62
CA SER A 242 -11.30 -1.12 -4.66
C SER A 242 -10.55 -2.04 -5.61
N PHE A 243 -10.02 -1.53 -6.72
CA PHE A 243 -9.16 -2.30 -7.62
C PHE A 243 -7.90 -2.78 -6.90
N LEU A 244 -7.15 -1.86 -6.29
CA LEU A 244 -5.92 -2.15 -5.55
C LEU A 244 -6.17 -3.10 -4.38
N SER A 245 -7.16 -2.79 -3.55
CA SER A 245 -7.43 -3.59 -2.36
C SER A 245 -7.80 -5.04 -2.70
N ARG A 246 -8.55 -5.26 -3.79
CA ARG A 246 -8.90 -6.61 -4.29
C ARG A 246 -7.75 -7.32 -5.01
N ALA A 247 -6.87 -6.57 -5.67
CA ALA A 247 -5.69 -7.13 -6.32
C ALA A 247 -4.64 -7.57 -5.31
N ILE A 248 -4.36 -6.74 -4.29
CA ILE A 248 -3.34 -6.99 -3.28
C ILE A 248 -3.78 -8.05 -2.27
N PHE A 249 -5.05 -8.01 -1.84
CA PHE A 249 -5.63 -8.90 -0.83
C PHE A 249 -6.92 -9.57 -1.34
N PRO A 250 -6.84 -10.58 -2.22
CA PRO A 250 -8.01 -11.14 -2.90
C PRO A 250 -9.02 -11.83 -1.98
N SER A 251 -8.56 -12.38 -0.85
CA SER A 251 -9.42 -13.06 0.13
C SER A 251 -9.96 -12.16 1.24
N MET A 252 -9.58 -10.89 1.28
CA MET A 252 -9.96 -9.97 2.35
C MET A 252 -11.44 -9.57 2.26
N SER A 253 -12.18 -9.75 3.35
CA SER A 253 -13.56 -9.27 3.46
C SER A 253 -13.62 -7.79 3.88
N TYR A 254 -14.76 -7.15 3.67
CA TYR A 254 -14.98 -5.74 4.02
C TYR A 254 -16.18 -5.66 4.97
N GLU A 255 -15.99 -5.03 6.13
CA GLU A 255 -17.03 -4.75 7.13
C GLU A 255 -17.21 -3.23 7.23
N TYR A 256 -18.44 -2.76 7.19
CA TYR A 256 -18.80 -1.34 7.19
C TYR A 256 -19.54 -0.94 8.47
N GLN A 257 -19.94 0.32 8.55
CA GLN A 257 -20.61 0.88 9.73
C GLN A 257 -21.78 0.03 10.23
N ASN A 258 -22.64 -0.47 9.33
CA ASN A 258 -23.77 -1.30 9.74
C ASN A 258 -23.32 -2.64 10.33
N ASP A 259 -22.29 -3.29 9.76
CA ASP A 259 -21.74 -4.54 10.30
C ASP A 259 -21.16 -4.33 11.71
N PHE A 260 -20.52 -3.19 11.94
CA PHE A 260 -20.03 -2.79 13.26
C PHE A 260 -21.17 -2.55 14.26
N LEU A 261 -22.22 -1.85 13.83
CA LEU A 261 -23.42 -1.60 14.66
C LEU A 261 -24.18 -2.89 14.98
N ASP A 262 -24.29 -3.81 14.02
CA ASP A 262 -24.91 -5.12 14.23
C ASP A 262 -24.14 -5.93 15.27
N ARG A 263 -22.79 -5.90 15.25
CA ARG A 263 -21.97 -6.49 16.31
C ARG A 263 -22.25 -5.84 17.68
N ALA A 264 -22.35 -4.52 17.72
CA ALA A 264 -22.66 -3.78 18.94
C ALA A 264 -24.05 -4.14 19.50
N ASP A 265 -25.06 -4.29 18.64
CA ASP A 265 -26.44 -4.59 19.01
C ASP A 265 -26.62 -5.99 19.60
N THR A 266 -25.72 -6.94 19.28
CA THR A 266 -25.77 -8.29 19.87
C THR A 266 -25.71 -8.30 21.41
N GLY A 267 -25.16 -7.25 22.03
CA GLY A 267 -24.93 -7.18 23.47
C GLY A 267 -23.96 -8.26 23.97
N ARG A 268 -23.10 -8.79 23.10
CA ARG A 268 -22.08 -9.82 23.42
C ARG A 268 -20.69 -9.31 23.11
N ALA A 269 -19.71 -9.79 23.89
CA ALA A 269 -18.32 -9.45 23.66
C ALA A 269 -17.74 -10.27 22.51
N PHE A 270 -17.00 -9.59 21.65
CA PHE A 270 -16.15 -10.19 20.62
C PHE A 270 -14.70 -9.97 21.00
N ILE A 271 -13.87 -10.99 20.81
CA ILE A 271 -12.42 -10.89 20.93
C ILE A 271 -11.82 -10.99 19.52
N PHE A 272 -11.04 -10.00 19.14
CA PHE A 272 -10.32 -9.97 17.86
C PHE A 272 -8.91 -10.49 18.08
N GLU A 273 -8.55 -11.51 17.31
CA GLU A 273 -7.28 -12.19 17.46
C GLU A 273 -6.09 -11.28 17.21
N ARG A 274 -6.11 -10.52 16.10
CA ARG A 274 -5.14 -9.47 15.80
C ARG A 274 -5.80 -8.30 15.08
N VAL A 275 -5.53 -7.08 15.54
CA VAL A 275 -6.05 -5.84 14.94
C VAL A 275 -4.89 -4.88 14.66
N VAL A 276 -4.76 -4.45 13.42
CA VAL A 276 -3.99 -3.26 13.05
C VAL A 276 -4.96 -2.10 13.04
N PHE A 277 -4.89 -1.26 14.07
CA PHE A 277 -5.80 -0.15 14.33
C PHE A 277 -5.19 1.13 13.76
N ALA A 278 -5.86 1.69 12.74
CA ALA A 278 -5.52 2.95 12.11
C ALA A 278 -6.50 4.05 12.52
N ASP A 279 -5.98 5.20 12.95
CA ASP A 279 -6.75 6.37 13.33
C ASP A 279 -6.01 7.67 12.96
N ARG A 280 -6.52 8.38 11.94
CA ARG A 280 -5.96 9.64 11.44
C ARG A 280 -5.96 10.75 12.48
N ALA A 281 -7.00 10.88 13.30
CA ALA A 281 -7.07 11.95 14.30
C ALA A 281 -6.07 11.73 15.45
N ALA A 282 -5.80 10.47 15.80
CA ALA A 282 -4.73 10.11 16.73
C ALA A 282 -3.34 10.34 16.12
N ALA A 283 -3.14 10.04 14.84
CA ALA A 283 -1.88 10.34 14.13
C ALA A 283 -1.55 11.84 14.15
N PHE A 284 -2.55 12.73 14.08
CA PHE A 284 -2.33 14.18 14.14
C PHE A 284 -1.63 14.66 15.42
N ARG A 285 -1.69 13.87 16.49
CA ARG A 285 -1.10 14.19 17.79
C ARG A 285 0.39 13.81 17.85
N GLY A 286 0.87 13.00 16.91
CA GLY A 286 2.25 12.55 16.84
C GLY A 286 3.23 13.62 16.34
N PRO A 287 4.54 13.44 16.61
CA PRO A 287 5.58 14.39 16.23
C PRO A 287 5.92 14.38 14.74
N GLU A 288 5.86 13.23 14.06
CA GLU A 288 6.22 13.12 12.64
C GLU A 288 5.12 13.68 11.75
N PHE A 289 3.84 13.52 12.14
CA PHE A 289 2.73 14.18 11.48
C PHE A 289 2.89 15.70 11.53
N LYS A 290 3.33 16.27 12.66
CA LYS A 290 3.50 17.73 12.78
C LYS A 290 4.56 18.29 11.84
N LYS A 291 5.53 17.47 11.45
CA LYS A 291 6.56 17.84 10.46
C LYS A 291 6.02 17.70 9.04
N THR A 292 5.46 16.53 8.74
CA THR A 292 5.16 16.11 7.36
C THR A 292 3.72 16.37 6.90
N TRP A 293 2.80 16.55 7.84
CA TRP A 293 1.34 16.52 7.63
C TRP A 293 0.80 15.22 7.04
N ARG A 294 1.56 14.12 7.12
CA ARG A 294 1.20 12.79 6.58
C ARG A 294 0.97 11.81 7.71
N THR A 295 -0.19 11.15 7.75
CA THR A 295 -0.49 10.19 8.84
C THR A 295 0.45 8.99 8.82
N ALA A 296 0.83 8.52 7.64
CA ALA A 296 1.74 7.40 7.46
C ALA A 296 3.17 7.66 7.96
N SER A 297 3.56 8.93 8.17
CA SER A 297 4.88 9.28 8.71
C SER A 297 5.11 8.69 10.10
N GLU A 298 4.06 8.64 10.92
CA GLU A 298 4.11 7.99 12.24
C GLU A 298 4.36 6.49 12.11
N ALA A 299 3.69 5.80 11.18
CA ALA A 299 3.86 4.36 10.97
C ALA A 299 5.29 4.00 10.48
N VAL A 300 5.92 4.86 9.70
CA VAL A 300 7.28 4.65 9.18
C VAL A 300 8.35 4.66 10.29
N THR A 301 8.03 5.18 11.48
CA THR A 301 8.93 5.14 12.65
C THR A 301 9.07 3.75 13.27
N LEU A 302 8.12 2.85 13.03
CA LEU A 302 8.15 1.48 13.55
C LEU A 302 9.31 0.71 12.90
N GLN A 303 9.98 -0.19 13.59
CA GLN A 303 10.99 -1.04 12.94
C GLN A 303 10.34 -1.97 11.91
N ALA A 304 10.93 -2.13 10.72
CA ALA A 304 10.51 -3.13 9.72
C ALA A 304 11.68 -3.48 8.78
N SER A 305 11.54 -4.56 8.01
CA SER A 305 12.49 -4.90 6.94
C SER A 305 12.63 -3.76 5.92
N LYS A 306 13.82 -3.55 5.35
CA LYS A 306 14.02 -2.62 4.22
C LYS A 306 13.12 -2.95 3.02
N PHE A 307 12.71 -4.21 2.87
CA PHE A 307 11.84 -4.69 1.80
C PHE A 307 10.36 -4.73 2.18
N TRP A 308 9.95 -4.04 3.25
CA TRP A 308 8.60 -4.09 3.79
C TRP A 308 7.50 -3.92 2.73
N TRP A 309 7.67 -3.06 1.73
CA TRP A 309 6.65 -2.82 0.69
C TRP A 309 6.58 -3.91 -0.40
N ALA A 310 7.62 -4.74 -0.54
CA ALA A 310 7.75 -5.71 -1.62
C ALA A 310 6.58 -6.71 -1.74
N PRO A 311 6.01 -7.26 -0.66
CA PRO A 311 4.87 -8.18 -0.76
C PRO A 311 3.61 -7.54 -1.38
N VAL A 312 3.31 -6.29 -0.98
CA VAL A 312 2.16 -5.54 -1.51
C VAL A 312 2.35 -5.24 -2.99
N ARG A 313 3.54 -4.72 -3.33
CA ARG A 313 3.91 -4.42 -4.72
C ARG A 313 3.85 -5.68 -5.59
N ARG A 314 4.43 -6.79 -5.12
CA ARG A 314 4.45 -8.08 -5.84
C ARG A 314 3.05 -8.55 -6.17
N ASN A 315 2.16 -8.64 -5.17
CA ASN A 315 0.79 -9.15 -5.40
C ASN A 315 0.05 -8.30 -6.45
N LEU A 316 0.22 -6.97 -6.41
CA LEU A 316 -0.40 -6.09 -7.39
C LEU A 316 0.17 -6.32 -8.80
N ILE A 317 1.50 -6.41 -8.92
CA ILE A 317 2.16 -6.60 -10.21
C ILE A 317 1.83 -7.97 -10.81
N GLU A 318 1.80 -9.04 -10.01
CA GLU A 318 1.36 -10.37 -10.45
C GLU A 318 -0.10 -10.35 -10.94
N PHE A 319 -0.97 -9.61 -10.24
CA PHE A 319 -2.37 -9.46 -10.63
C PHE A 319 -2.51 -8.77 -12.00
N VAL A 320 -1.77 -7.69 -12.24
CA VAL A 320 -1.81 -7.00 -13.55
C VAL A 320 -0.94 -7.67 -14.61
N GLY A 321 0.09 -8.42 -14.25
CA GLY A 321 1.05 -9.03 -15.18
C GLY A 321 0.44 -10.11 -16.07
N ASN A 322 -0.62 -10.76 -15.60
CA ASN A 322 -1.34 -11.82 -16.32
C ASN A 322 -2.59 -11.31 -17.07
N GLY A 323 -2.75 -9.99 -17.21
CA GLY A 323 -3.95 -9.36 -17.78
C GLY A 323 -3.91 -9.09 -19.29
N GLN A 324 -4.95 -8.43 -19.81
CA GLN A 324 -4.98 -7.96 -21.20
C GLN A 324 -3.97 -6.82 -21.38
N GLY A 325 -2.87 -7.09 -22.08
CA GLY A 325 -1.81 -6.11 -22.39
C GLY A 325 -0.42 -6.68 -22.63
N GLY A 326 -0.25 -8.00 -22.52
CA GLY A 326 1.03 -8.70 -22.75
C GLY A 326 1.57 -9.32 -21.46
N GLU A 327 2.49 -10.27 -21.59
CA GLU A 327 3.23 -10.84 -20.46
C GLU A 327 4.22 -9.79 -19.93
N LEU A 328 4.09 -9.39 -18.67
CA LEU A 328 5.14 -8.67 -17.96
C LEU A 328 6.14 -9.68 -17.41
N GLU A 329 7.39 -9.63 -17.88
CA GLU A 329 8.46 -10.40 -17.26
C GLU A 329 8.77 -9.81 -15.88
N MET A 330 8.66 -10.65 -14.83
CA MET A 330 8.83 -10.21 -13.45
C MET A 330 10.24 -9.63 -13.18
N GLY A 331 11.25 -10.12 -13.93
CA GLY A 331 12.61 -9.60 -13.91
C GLY A 331 12.70 -8.13 -14.34
N ASP A 332 11.96 -7.73 -15.38
CA ASP A 332 11.98 -6.37 -15.94
C ASP A 332 11.39 -5.31 -14.98
N VAL A 333 10.57 -5.76 -14.03
CA VAL A 333 9.95 -4.92 -13.00
C VAL A 333 10.62 -5.11 -11.62
N GLY A 334 11.79 -5.77 -11.57
CA GLY A 334 12.57 -5.96 -10.36
C GLY A 334 11.98 -6.93 -9.34
N LEU A 335 11.11 -7.84 -9.76
CA LEU A 335 10.58 -8.93 -8.94
C LEU A 335 11.35 -10.21 -9.28
N GLY A 336 12.24 -10.65 -8.39
CA GLY A 336 12.93 -11.95 -8.50
C GLY A 336 14.45 -11.89 -8.62
N VAL A 337 15.04 -10.73 -8.87
CA VAL A 337 16.50 -10.54 -8.90
C VAL A 337 16.86 -9.60 -7.76
N GLY A 338 17.67 -10.08 -6.80
CA GLY A 338 18.38 -9.17 -5.90
C GLY A 338 19.28 -8.34 -6.80
N VAL A 339 18.96 -7.07 -6.98
CA VAL A 339 19.81 -6.17 -7.77
C VAL A 339 21.03 -5.85 -6.90
N GLU A 340 21.91 -6.82 -6.76
CA GLU A 340 23.29 -6.58 -6.38
C GLU A 340 23.95 -5.95 -7.61
N VAL A 341 24.03 -4.63 -7.59
CA VAL A 341 24.92 -3.91 -8.50
C VAL A 341 26.33 -4.26 -8.04
N PRO A 342 27.18 -4.90 -8.86
CA PRO A 342 28.53 -5.29 -8.45
C PRO A 342 29.34 -4.08 -7.98
N ASP A 343 30.23 -4.28 -7.01
CA ASP A 343 31.16 -3.26 -6.53
C ASP A 343 31.96 -2.65 -7.69
N ILE A 344 31.80 -1.35 -7.88
CA ILE A 344 32.35 -0.52 -8.97
C ILE A 344 33.80 -0.07 -8.63
N GLU A 345 34.35 -0.55 -7.52
CA GLU A 345 35.49 0.06 -6.84
C GLU A 345 36.84 -0.17 -7.54
N GLU A 346 37.08 -1.33 -8.15
CA GLU A 346 38.42 -1.63 -8.71
C GLU A 346 38.74 -0.88 -10.03
N ASP A 347 37.74 -0.45 -10.81
CA ASP A 347 38.00 0.03 -12.18
C ASP A 347 38.11 1.56 -12.35
N ILE A 348 37.50 2.39 -11.48
CA ILE A 348 37.45 3.86 -11.68
C ILE A 348 38.59 4.60 -10.98
N GLU A 349 38.98 4.21 -9.76
CA GLU A 349 40.15 4.82 -9.09
C GLU A 349 41.45 4.51 -9.86
N ALA A 350 41.50 3.38 -10.57
CA ALA A 350 42.59 3.06 -11.49
C ALA A 350 42.65 4.01 -12.71
N LEU A 351 41.52 4.59 -13.12
CA LEU A 351 41.41 5.44 -14.32
C LEU A 351 41.64 6.93 -14.02
N GLU A 352 41.24 7.42 -12.85
CA GLU A 352 41.51 8.81 -12.45
C GLU A 352 42.99 9.06 -12.10
N ALA A 353 43.77 8.00 -11.90
CA ALA A 353 45.21 8.07 -11.67
C ALA A 353 46.06 8.18 -12.95
N GLU A 354 45.47 8.05 -14.15
CA GLU A 354 46.18 8.27 -15.43
C GLU A 354 46.15 9.77 -15.82
N GLU A 355 47.06 10.55 -15.25
CA GLU A 355 47.37 11.90 -15.72
C GLU A 355 47.97 11.85 -17.15
N GLY A 356 47.14 12.10 -18.18
CA GLY A 356 47.66 12.31 -19.54
C GLY A 356 46.67 12.32 -20.72
N ALA A 357 45.42 11.88 -20.57
CA ALA A 357 44.50 11.70 -21.71
C ALA A 357 43.92 13.02 -22.27
N LEU A 358 43.87 13.13 -23.59
CA LEU A 358 43.24 14.22 -24.36
C LEU A 358 41.71 14.22 -24.16
N GLU A 359 41.03 15.37 -24.29
CA GLU A 359 39.58 15.46 -24.01
C GLU A 359 38.71 14.57 -24.92
N GLU A 360 39.11 14.36 -26.16
CA GLU A 360 38.39 13.44 -27.08
C GLU A 360 38.46 11.99 -26.57
N GLU A 361 39.59 11.59 -25.98
CA GLU A 361 39.80 10.24 -25.42
C GLU A 361 38.98 10.03 -24.14
N LYS A 362 38.83 11.10 -23.33
CA LYS A 362 37.93 11.11 -22.17
C LYS A 362 36.47 11.04 -22.56
N GLU A 363 36.08 11.66 -23.68
CA GLU A 363 34.71 11.63 -24.19
C GLU A 363 34.36 10.24 -24.73
N GLU A 364 35.25 9.60 -25.50
CA GLU A 364 35.10 8.21 -25.95
C GLU A 364 35.05 7.21 -24.77
N LEU A 365 35.90 7.39 -23.77
CA LEU A 365 35.90 6.55 -22.57
C LEU A 365 34.62 6.74 -21.74
N ARG A 366 34.11 7.97 -21.62
CA ARG A 366 32.80 8.25 -21.00
C ARG A 366 31.66 7.58 -21.75
N GLU A 367 31.63 7.65 -23.08
CA GLU A 367 30.61 6.95 -23.88
C GLU A 367 30.66 5.44 -23.67
N LYS A 368 31.87 4.87 -23.59
CA LYS A 368 32.07 3.44 -23.31
C LYS A 368 31.56 3.06 -21.92
N ILE A 369 31.93 3.83 -20.89
CA ILE A 369 31.46 3.62 -19.51
C ILE A 369 29.93 3.77 -19.41
N ILE A 370 29.34 4.76 -20.09
CA ILE A 370 27.88 4.93 -20.13
C ILE A 370 27.20 3.71 -20.75
N LYS A 371 27.76 3.19 -21.84
CA LYS A 371 27.22 2.02 -22.55
C LYS A 371 27.36 0.74 -21.73
N GLU A 372 28.47 0.56 -21.01
CA GLU A 372 28.69 -0.55 -20.09
C GLU A 372 27.75 -0.46 -18.87
N LYS A 373 27.62 0.74 -18.26
CA LYS A 373 26.66 1.02 -17.16
C LYS A 373 25.20 0.75 -17.57
N GLN A 374 24.83 1.13 -18.79
CA GLN A 374 23.48 0.89 -19.33
C GLN A 374 23.24 -0.60 -19.62
N ALA A 375 24.24 -1.31 -20.13
CA ALA A 375 24.15 -2.75 -20.37
C ALA A 375 23.99 -3.56 -19.07
N GLN A 376 24.56 -3.09 -17.96
CA GLN A 376 24.51 -3.76 -16.66
C GLN A 376 23.25 -3.42 -15.85
N ALA A 377 22.76 -2.16 -15.90
CA ALA A 377 21.61 -1.71 -15.12
C ALA A 377 20.26 -1.77 -15.88
N GLY A 378 20.27 -2.04 -17.17
CA GLY A 378 19.12 -1.98 -18.06
C GLY A 378 18.77 -0.56 -18.52
N THR A 379 18.12 -0.45 -19.69
CA THR A 379 17.66 0.83 -20.26
C THR A 379 16.68 1.52 -19.30
N PRO A 380 16.96 2.76 -18.86
CA PRO A 380 16.05 3.45 -17.95
C PRO A 380 14.73 3.80 -18.65
N VAL A 381 13.64 3.66 -17.90
CA VAL A 381 12.30 4.06 -18.34
C VAL A 381 11.94 5.37 -17.66
N ILE A 382 11.79 6.43 -18.45
CA ILE A 382 11.41 7.76 -18.00
C ILE A 382 9.92 7.96 -18.31
N THR A 383 9.15 8.36 -17.30
CA THR A 383 7.70 8.58 -17.44
C THR A 383 7.32 9.97 -16.98
N TYR A 384 6.91 10.81 -17.92
CA TYR A 384 6.31 12.11 -17.65
C TYR A 384 4.79 11.98 -17.62
N VAL A 385 4.22 12.16 -16.43
CA VAL A 385 2.78 12.25 -16.18
C VAL A 385 2.30 13.66 -16.55
N SER A 386 1.91 13.82 -17.81
CA SER A 386 1.37 15.05 -18.36
C SER A 386 -0.02 15.35 -17.81
N ARG A 387 -0.29 16.62 -17.55
CA ARG A 387 -1.60 17.14 -17.16
C ARG A 387 -2.19 18.14 -18.14
N GLN A 388 -1.58 18.29 -19.32
CA GLN A 388 -1.98 19.32 -20.27
C GLN A 388 -3.42 19.17 -20.78
N ASP A 389 -4.00 17.98 -20.68
CA ASP A 389 -5.40 17.71 -21.06
C ASP A 389 -6.39 17.76 -19.87
N TRP A 390 -5.91 18.02 -18.65
CA TRP A 390 -6.70 17.82 -17.43
C TRP A 390 -7.46 19.08 -16.96
N GLY A 391 -7.02 20.28 -17.37
CA GLY A 391 -7.67 21.56 -17.08
C GLY A 391 -7.40 22.18 -15.70
N ARG A 392 -6.59 21.52 -14.84
CA ARG A 392 -6.07 22.07 -13.58
C ARG A 392 -4.62 21.62 -13.35
N ARG A 393 -3.79 22.42 -12.68
CA ARG A 393 -2.37 22.08 -12.36
C ARG A 393 -1.59 21.70 -13.60
N MET A 394 -1.50 22.64 -14.54
CA MET A 394 -0.84 22.49 -15.83
C MET A 394 0.43 23.33 -15.87
N LEU A 395 1.42 22.87 -16.64
CA LEU A 395 2.57 23.71 -16.97
C LEU A 395 2.14 24.77 -17.98
N LEU A 396 2.87 25.88 -18.02
CA LEU A 396 2.86 26.77 -19.19
C LEU A 396 3.09 25.97 -20.47
N LYS A 397 2.46 26.41 -21.56
CA LYS A 397 2.53 25.70 -22.84
C LYS A 397 3.96 25.59 -23.34
N GLU A 398 4.70 26.69 -23.29
CA GLU A 398 6.09 26.79 -23.72
C GLU A 398 7.00 25.93 -22.84
N SER A 399 6.74 25.89 -21.54
CA SER A 399 7.44 25.02 -20.58
C SER A 399 7.18 23.53 -20.85
N HIS A 400 5.94 23.16 -21.18
CA HIS A 400 5.62 21.80 -21.59
C HIS A 400 6.31 21.42 -22.90
N GLU A 401 6.24 22.27 -23.92
CA GLU A 401 6.89 22.03 -25.21
C GLU A 401 8.41 21.92 -25.07
N SER A 402 9.02 22.77 -24.23
CA SER A 402 10.45 22.69 -23.87
C SER A 402 10.79 21.36 -23.22
N LEU A 403 10.04 20.93 -22.19
CA LEU A 403 10.29 19.64 -21.54
C LEU A 403 10.14 18.46 -22.51
N VAL A 404 9.08 18.45 -23.32
CA VAL A 404 8.86 17.39 -24.32
C VAL A 404 10.01 17.35 -25.32
N HIS A 405 10.48 18.49 -25.80
CA HIS A 405 11.60 18.57 -26.72
C HIS A 405 12.87 17.94 -26.11
N GLU A 406 13.27 18.38 -24.92
CA GLU A 406 14.48 17.89 -24.25
C GLU A 406 14.41 16.38 -23.94
N LEU A 407 13.25 15.88 -23.49
CA LEU A 407 13.05 14.45 -23.26
C LEU A 407 13.22 13.63 -24.55
N ARG A 408 12.73 14.13 -25.69
CA ARG A 408 12.89 13.47 -27.00
C ARG A 408 14.32 13.53 -27.51
N GLU A 409 15.07 14.57 -27.20
CA GLU A 409 16.50 14.63 -27.51
C GLU A 409 17.31 13.63 -26.66
N LEU A 410 16.97 13.46 -25.37
CA LEU A 410 17.56 12.43 -24.52
C LEU A 410 17.25 11.00 -25.02
N GLU A 411 16.01 10.75 -25.46
CA GLU A 411 15.62 9.49 -26.10
C GLU A 411 16.48 9.18 -27.34
N LYS A 412 16.68 10.16 -28.23
CA LYS A 412 17.54 9.99 -29.41
C LYS A 412 19.01 9.80 -29.06
N LYS A 413 19.51 10.55 -28.07
CA LYS A 413 20.94 10.58 -27.72
C LYS A 413 21.38 9.30 -27.00
N TYR A 414 20.59 8.85 -26.03
CA TYR A 414 20.97 7.73 -25.16
C TYR A 414 20.15 6.46 -25.38
N GLY A 415 19.12 6.48 -26.23
CA GLY A 415 18.23 5.34 -26.44
C GLY A 415 17.34 5.02 -25.24
N TRP A 416 17.13 5.98 -24.33
CA TRP A 416 16.25 5.81 -23.17
C TRP A 416 14.79 5.70 -23.57
N GLU A 417 14.01 4.92 -22.83
CA GLU A 417 12.59 4.84 -23.09
C GLU A 417 11.87 6.04 -22.45
N VAL A 418 11.18 6.85 -23.27
CA VAL A 418 10.47 8.04 -22.81
C VAL A 418 8.97 7.92 -23.05
N ASN A 419 8.22 7.87 -21.95
CA ASN A 419 6.76 7.81 -21.94
C ASN A 419 6.18 9.16 -21.51
N ILE A 420 5.39 9.79 -22.38
CA ILE A 420 4.67 11.04 -22.08
C ILE A 420 3.19 10.72 -22.09
N VAL A 421 2.59 10.62 -20.91
CA VAL A 421 1.26 10.02 -20.74
C VAL A 421 0.36 10.88 -19.87
N SER A 422 -0.94 10.83 -20.16
CA SER A 422 -1.98 11.30 -19.24
C SER A 422 -2.60 10.07 -18.60
N MET A 423 -2.39 9.87 -17.29
CA MET A 423 -2.76 8.63 -16.59
C MET A 423 -4.27 8.32 -16.69
N ASP A 424 -5.11 9.35 -16.77
CA ASP A 424 -6.56 9.23 -16.94
C ASP A 424 -7.00 8.64 -18.29
N LYS A 425 -6.11 8.65 -19.29
CA LYS A 425 -6.33 8.05 -20.61
C LYS A 425 -5.89 6.59 -20.68
N LEU A 426 -5.16 6.10 -19.68
CA LEU A 426 -4.69 4.72 -19.59
C LEU A 426 -5.67 3.88 -18.76
N SER A 427 -5.81 2.60 -19.11
CA SER A 427 -6.49 1.64 -18.24
C SER A 427 -5.74 1.47 -16.91
N ARG A 428 -6.42 0.98 -15.87
CA ARG A 428 -5.80 0.76 -14.55
C ARG A 428 -4.60 -0.19 -14.64
N ASP A 429 -4.73 -1.25 -15.44
CA ASP A 429 -3.64 -2.16 -15.74
C ASP A 429 -2.45 -1.41 -16.36
N GLU A 430 -2.66 -0.66 -17.45
CA GLU A 430 -1.58 0.10 -18.12
C GLU A 430 -0.92 1.11 -17.19
N GLN A 431 -1.69 1.82 -16.35
CA GLN A 431 -1.16 2.75 -15.35
C GLN A 431 -0.18 2.04 -14.39
N ILE A 432 -0.56 0.87 -13.87
CA ILE A 432 0.27 0.10 -12.93
C ILE A 432 1.45 -0.53 -13.64
N ARG A 433 1.26 -1.16 -14.81
CA ARG A 433 2.34 -1.80 -15.58
C ARG A 433 3.41 -0.78 -15.99
N LEU A 434 3.00 0.40 -16.48
CA LEU A 434 3.93 1.47 -16.81
C LEU A 434 4.70 1.92 -15.57
N SER A 435 3.99 2.20 -14.48
CA SER A 435 4.62 2.67 -13.24
C SER A 435 5.57 1.64 -12.64
N ALA A 436 5.27 0.34 -12.76
CA ALA A 436 6.09 -0.74 -12.24
C ALA A 436 7.48 -0.83 -12.88
N ARG A 437 7.60 -0.52 -14.17
CA ARG A 437 8.86 -0.52 -14.92
C ARG A 437 9.52 0.86 -14.98
N THR A 438 8.81 1.95 -14.63
CA THR A 438 9.36 3.30 -14.58
C THR A 438 10.57 3.36 -13.64
N THR A 439 11.69 3.88 -14.15
CA THR A 439 12.89 4.22 -13.37
C THR A 439 12.80 5.63 -12.82
N ILE A 440 12.40 6.61 -13.65
CA ILE A 440 12.18 7.99 -13.21
C ILE A 440 10.77 8.44 -13.58
N MET A 441 9.96 8.76 -12.58
CA MET A 441 8.62 9.31 -12.77
C MET A 441 8.65 10.82 -12.50
N MET A 442 8.02 11.61 -13.36
CA MET A 442 7.97 13.05 -13.19
C MET A 442 6.61 13.64 -13.52
N GLY A 443 6.30 14.79 -12.96
CA GLY A 443 5.06 15.51 -13.27
C GLY A 443 4.78 16.66 -12.33
N VAL A 444 3.73 17.41 -12.65
CA VAL A 444 3.21 18.47 -11.78
C VAL A 444 2.64 17.85 -10.51
N HIS A 445 2.90 18.49 -9.36
CA HIS A 445 2.44 18.04 -8.06
C HIS A 445 0.95 17.62 -8.02
N GLY A 446 0.65 16.60 -7.22
CA GLY A 446 -0.69 16.07 -6.99
C GLY A 446 -0.90 14.64 -7.50
N ASN A 447 -2.16 14.19 -7.47
CA ASN A 447 -2.57 12.78 -7.55
C ASN A 447 -1.97 11.94 -8.68
N GLY A 448 -1.59 12.56 -9.81
CA GLY A 448 -0.96 11.84 -10.92
C GLY A 448 0.29 11.05 -10.51
N LEU A 449 1.02 11.53 -9.50
CA LEU A 449 2.24 10.89 -8.99
C LEU A 449 1.98 9.79 -7.94
N THR A 450 0.73 9.53 -7.55
CA THR A 450 0.40 8.46 -6.57
C THR A 450 0.88 7.08 -7.05
N HIS A 451 1.02 6.89 -8.36
CA HIS A 451 1.54 5.64 -8.91
C HIS A 451 3.02 5.38 -8.64
N LEU A 452 3.76 6.34 -8.05
CA LEU A 452 5.11 6.10 -7.53
C LEU A 452 5.17 4.90 -6.58
N LEU A 453 4.06 4.60 -5.88
CA LEU A 453 3.94 3.44 -5.00
C LEU A 453 4.28 2.11 -5.69
N TRP A 454 4.14 2.04 -7.01
CA TRP A 454 4.31 0.81 -7.77
C TRP A 454 5.66 0.71 -8.47
N MET A 455 6.45 1.79 -8.47
CA MET A 455 7.81 1.77 -9.02
C MET A 455 8.70 0.74 -8.30
N ASN A 456 9.74 0.29 -8.99
CA ASN A 456 10.74 -0.57 -8.38
C ASN A 456 11.63 0.23 -7.42
N ASN A 457 11.19 0.39 -6.18
CA ASN A 457 11.92 1.10 -5.14
C ASN A 457 13.22 0.39 -4.68
N GLN A 458 13.49 -0.82 -5.14
CA GLN A 458 14.77 -1.51 -4.93
C GLN A 458 15.81 -1.13 -5.98
N ASN A 459 15.40 -0.52 -7.10
CA ASN A 459 16.33 0.03 -8.08
C ASN A 459 16.91 1.33 -7.50
N PRO A 460 18.24 1.42 -7.30
CA PRO A 460 18.83 2.60 -6.69
C PRO A 460 18.85 3.82 -7.63
N ARG A 461 18.37 3.69 -8.87
CA ARG A 461 18.08 4.80 -9.80
C ARG A 461 16.63 5.31 -9.68
N ALA A 462 15.76 4.63 -8.92
CA ALA A 462 14.36 4.98 -8.78
C ALA A 462 14.20 6.41 -8.21
N THR A 463 13.62 7.29 -9.03
CA THR A 463 13.56 8.73 -8.71
C THR A 463 12.22 9.34 -9.08
N ILE A 464 11.72 10.22 -8.20
CA ILE A 464 10.54 11.06 -8.45
C ILE A 464 10.99 12.50 -8.67
N ILE A 465 10.56 13.12 -9.77
CA ILE A 465 10.83 14.54 -10.05
C ILE A 465 9.50 15.29 -10.09
N GLU A 466 9.26 16.15 -9.11
CA GLU A 466 8.00 16.86 -8.94
C GLU A 466 8.12 18.34 -9.31
N PHE A 467 7.22 18.81 -10.17
CA PHE A 467 7.19 20.20 -10.62
C PHE A 467 6.24 21.03 -9.77
N PHE A 468 6.76 22.12 -9.22
CA PHE A 468 6.01 23.04 -8.37
C PHE A 468 6.00 24.45 -8.96
N TYR A 469 4.96 25.20 -8.61
CA TYR A 469 4.98 26.64 -8.82
C TYR A 469 6.08 27.26 -7.95
N PRO A 470 6.93 28.18 -8.46
CA PRO A 470 8.03 28.75 -7.70
C PRO A 470 7.61 29.27 -6.32
N GLY A 471 8.41 28.93 -5.30
CA GLY A 471 8.12 29.24 -3.89
C GLY A 471 7.07 28.34 -3.23
N GLY A 472 6.52 27.36 -3.95
CA GLY A 472 5.56 26.41 -3.43
C GLY A 472 6.15 25.03 -3.20
N PHE A 473 5.75 24.37 -2.13
CA PHE A 473 6.18 23.02 -1.82
C PHE A 473 5.09 22.29 -1.01
N ALA A 474 4.87 21.03 -1.34
CA ALA A 474 4.02 20.11 -0.60
C ALA A 474 4.77 18.81 -0.36
N GLU A 475 4.67 18.28 0.85
CA GLU A 475 5.46 17.12 1.28
C GLU A 475 4.86 15.77 0.83
N ASP A 476 3.71 15.79 0.14
CA ASP A 476 2.91 14.62 -0.22
C ASP A 476 3.71 13.48 -0.86
N TYR A 477 4.39 13.76 -1.98
CA TYR A 477 5.15 12.76 -2.74
C TYR A 477 6.62 12.73 -2.35
N GLU A 478 7.16 13.82 -1.79
CA GLU A 478 8.50 13.81 -1.17
C GLU A 478 8.55 12.74 -0.07
N PHE A 479 7.66 12.85 0.92
CA PHE A 479 7.61 11.93 2.05
C PHE A 479 7.38 10.50 1.56
N THR A 480 6.43 10.29 0.65
CA THR A 480 6.08 8.95 0.18
C THR A 480 7.25 8.30 -0.58
N SER A 481 7.97 9.07 -1.39
CA SER A 481 9.14 8.60 -2.13
C SER A 481 10.25 8.17 -1.16
N ARG A 482 10.57 9.04 -0.20
CA ARG A 482 11.62 8.79 0.79
C ARG A 482 11.26 7.63 1.72
N ALA A 483 10.00 7.51 2.14
CA ALA A 483 9.51 6.39 2.95
C ALA A 483 9.67 5.05 2.23
N LEU A 484 9.57 5.03 0.90
CA LEU A 484 9.81 3.85 0.07
C LEU A 484 11.28 3.65 -0.31
N GLY A 485 12.19 4.55 0.06
CA GLY A 485 13.62 4.48 -0.28
C GLY A 485 13.98 5.01 -1.66
N MET A 486 13.08 5.76 -2.32
CA MET A 486 13.35 6.40 -3.60
C MET A 486 13.86 7.83 -3.40
N THR A 487 14.68 8.30 -4.35
CA THR A 487 15.13 9.70 -4.38
C THR A 487 13.98 10.60 -4.86
N HIS A 488 13.80 11.76 -4.24
CA HIS A 488 12.86 12.78 -4.70
C HIS A 488 13.60 14.07 -5.03
N TYR A 489 13.23 14.70 -6.15
CA TYR A 489 13.64 16.05 -6.50
C TYR A 489 12.40 16.91 -6.73
N GLY A 490 12.41 18.12 -6.18
CA GLY A 490 11.47 19.17 -6.57
C GLY A 490 12.12 20.14 -7.55
N VAL A 491 11.31 20.70 -8.45
CA VAL A 491 11.77 21.68 -9.45
C VAL A 491 10.89 22.93 -9.40
N TRP A 492 11.56 24.09 -9.30
CA TRP A 492 11.00 25.44 -9.45
C TRP A 492 11.61 26.11 -10.65
N ASP A 493 10.94 26.03 -11.80
CA ASP A 493 11.44 26.59 -13.07
C ASP A 493 12.89 26.19 -13.40
N ASP A 494 13.88 27.00 -13.00
CA ASP A 494 15.31 26.82 -13.20
C ASP A 494 16.08 26.25 -11.99
N GLN A 495 15.42 26.05 -10.85
CA GLN A 495 16.02 25.56 -9.61
C GLN A 495 15.53 24.16 -9.26
N THR A 496 16.42 23.36 -8.66
CA THR A 496 16.09 22.04 -8.12
C THR A 496 16.42 21.98 -6.63
N PHE A 497 15.71 21.13 -5.91
CA PHE A 497 15.94 20.85 -4.49
C PHE A 497 15.64 19.39 -4.18
N THR A 498 16.23 18.87 -3.12
CA THR A 498 16.04 17.49 -2.64
C THR A 498 16.29 17.43 -1.13
N ALA A 499 15.85 16.36 -0.47
CA ALA A 499 16.14 16.15 0.94
C ALA A 499 17.66 15.99 1.17
N PRO A 500 18.21 16.50 2.28
CA PRO A 500 17.52 17.13 3.42
C PRO A 500 17.18 18.62 3.23
N ASP A 501 17.60 19.24 2.13
CA ASP A 501 17.47 20.66 1.85
C ASP A 501 16.15 21.02 1.14
N THR A 502 15.02 20.52 1.68
CA THR A 502 13.69 20.82 1.13
C THR A 502 13.19 22.20 1.60
N PRO A 503 12.44 22.93 0.75
CA PRO A 503 11.77 24.16 1.15
C PRO A 503 10.74 23.94 2.25
N GLN A 504 10.35 25.02 2.93
CA GLN A 504 9.19 24.98 3.82
C GLN A 504 7.90 24.78 3.03
N VAL A 505 6.95 24.03 3.59
CA VAL A 505 5.63 23.81 2.97
C VAL A 505 4.95 25.15 2.74
N ALA A 506 4.59 25.42 1.49
CA ALA A 506 4.01 26.68 1.07
C ALA A 506 3.10 26.48 -0.15
N TYR A 507 1.98 27.19 -0.16
CA TYR A 507 0.97 27.15 -1.23
C TYR A 507 0.76 28.56 -1.79
N PRO A 508 1.73 29.10 -2.57
CA PRO A 508 1.63 30.45 -3.13
C PRO A 508 0.45 30.58 -4.11
N GLU A 509 0.08 31.82 -4.44
CA GLU A 509 -0.86 32.09 -5.52
C GLU A 509 -0.33 31.47 -6.83
N GLY A 510 -1.17 30.72 -7.53
CA GLY A 510 -0.74 29.95 -8.71
C GLY A 510 -0.28 28.52 -8.43
N PHE A 511 -0.10 28.10 -7.16
CA PHE A 511 0.30 26.72 -6.83
C PHE A 511 -0.65 25.69 -7.44
N GLN A 512 -1.96 25.88 -7.30
CA GLN A 512 -2.97 25.00 -7.92
C GLN A 512 -3.38 25.46 -9.33
N GLY A 513 -2.66 26.41 -9.92
CA GLY A 513 -2.98 27.09 -11.17
C GLY A 513 -2.63 26.30 -12.44
N ASN A 514 -2.81 26.94 -13.59
CA ASN A 514 -2.61 26.33 -14.93
C ASN A 514 -1.38 26.87 -15.66
N GLU A 515 -0.56 27.66 -14.97
CA GLU A 515 0.54 28.42 -15.53
C GLU A 515 1.80 28.16 -14.71
N ILE A 516 2.09 26.89 -14.42
CA ILE A 516 3.29 26.51 -13.67
C ILE A 516 4.50 26.59 -14.61
N PRO A 517 5.49 27.46 -14.33
CA PRO A 517 6.69 27.56 -15.15
C PRO A 517 7.62 26.37 -14.91
N LEU A 518 8.31 25.95 -15.96
CA LEU A 518 9.32 24.90 -15.94
C LEU A 518 10.33 25.13 -17.07
N ASN A 519 11.62 25.02 -16.74
CA ASN A 519 12.68 24.95 -17.73
C ASN A 519 12.98 23.48 -18.07
N GLY A 520 12.60 23.03 -19.27
CA GLY A 520 12.81 21.65 -19.70
C GLY A 520 14.27 21.20 -19.67
N LYS A 521 15.20 22.14 -19.91
CA LYS A 521 16.64 21.85 -19.89
C LYS A 521 17.13 21.48 -18.50
N VAL A 522 16.65 22.15 -17.45
CA VAL A 522 17.03 21.86 -16.06
C VAL A 522 16.58 20.45 -15.66
N VAL A 523 15.39 20.03 -16.09
CA VAL A 523 14.91 18.66 -15.86
C VAL A 523 15.75 17.65 -16.63
N ALA A 524 16.13 17.95 -17.87
CA ALA A 524 16.97 17.08 -18.69
C ALA A 524 18.39 16.93 -18.12
N ASP A 525 18.99 18.03 -17.66
CA ASP A 525 20.28 18.02 -16.98
C ASP A 525 20.21 17.19 -15.68
N LEU A 526 19.12 17.32 -14.91
CA LEU A 526 18.88 16.52 -13.70
C LEU A 526 18.73 15.02 -14.03
N LEU A 527 18.05 14.65 -15.11
CA LEU A 527 17.98 13.25 -15.55
C LEU A 527 19.36 12.68 -15.88
N VAL A 528 20.15 13.45 -16.62
CA VAL A 528 21.54 13.07 -16.99
C VAL A 528 22.39 12.92 -15.73
N GLN A 529 22.32 13.89 -14.83
CA GLN A 529 22.99 13.85 -13.53
C GLN A 529 22.59 12.58 -12.77
N ARG A 530 21.29 12.32 -12.62
CA ARG A 530 20.79 11.21 -11.82
C ARG A 530 21.12 9.83 -12.39
N LEU A 531 21.09 9.68 -13.72
CA LEU A 531 21.25 8.39 -14.39
C LEU A 531 22.70 8.08 -14.76
N LEU A 532 23.55 9.09 -15.00
CA LEU A 532 24.91 8.90 -15.50
C LEU A 532 26.01 9.34 -14.52
N VAL A 533 25.73 10.36 -13.68
CA VAL A 533 26.74 11.01 -12.82
C VAL A 533 26.63 10.55 -11.38
N GLU A 534 25.44 10.64 -10.78
CA GLU A 534 25.21 10.29 -9.38
C GLU A 534 25.46 8.80 -9.15
N ARG A 535 26.34 8.51 -8.19
CA ARG A 535 26.53 7.14 -7.70
C ARG A 535 25.28 6.76 -6.91
N PRO A 536 24.65 5.60 -7.18
CA PRO A 536 23.61 5.09 -6.29
C PRO A 536 24.17 5.03 -4.87
N ALA A 537 23.48 5.64 -3.91
CA ALA A 537 23.92 5.64 -2.52
C ALA A 537 24.07 4.18 -2.06
N ARG A 538 25.28 3.83 -1.59
CA ARG A 538 25.57 2.56 -0.92
C ARG A 538 24.46 2.34 0.12
N SER A 539 23.84 1.17 0.16
CA SER A 539 23.07 0.81 1.35
C SER A 539 24.06 0.85 2.51
N LEU A 540 23.96 1.89 3.34
CA LEU A 540 24.74 2.01 4.56
C LEU A 540 24.54 0.72 5.36
N GLU A 541 25.63 0.23 5.97
CA GLU A 541 25.75 -0.99 6.81
C GLU A 541 26.30 -2.25 6.13
N GLU A 542 27.52 -2.21 5.58
CA GLU A 542 28.42 -3.40 5.61
C GLU A 542 29.84 -3.11 6.11
N GLU A 543 30.22 -1.86 6.41
CA GLU A 543 31.61 -1.54 6.81
C GLU A 543 31.88 -1.37 8.32
N ASP A 544 30.88 -1.45 9.20
CA ASP A 544 31.10 -1.21 10.66
C ASP A 544 30.98 -2.46 11.56
N VAL A 545 31.12 -3.67 11.02
CA VAL A 545 31.18 -4.92 11.83
C VAL A 545 32.61 -5.51 11.91
N ALA A 546 33.61 -4.79 11.43
CA ALA A 546 35.01 -5.19 11.59
C ALA A 546 35.84 -4.12 12.33
N GLN A 547 35.52 -3.89 13.61
CA GLN A 547 36.52 -3.53 14.64
C GLN A 547 36.02 -3.74 16.07
#